data_AF-A0AAE1E5Q8-F1
#
_entry.id   AF-A0AAE1E5Q8-F1
#
_cell.length_a   1.000
_cell.length_b   1.000
_cell.length_c   1.000
_cell.angle_alpha   90.00
_cell.angle_beta   90.00
_cell.angle_gamma   90.00
#
_symmetry.space_group_name_H-M   'P 1'
#
loop_
_entity.id
_entity.type
_entity.pdbx_description
1 polymer ?
#
loop_
_entity_poly.entity_id
_entity_poly.type
_entity_poly.pdbx_seq_one_letter_code
_entity_poly.pdbx_strand_id
1 'polypeptide(L)'
;ALQYTHWKPGHPRTGIEGDNIDAVRVNSRYLTWTNVNGDLHASVVCEVAPQGGQCKAGYVKYDKTIKMCLKDFRREMRWGPAKRACFNDKASLPVIDSRQKEVFYEGK
;
A
#
# COMPACT_ATOMS: atom_id res chain seq x y z
N ALA A 1 -8.48 10.69 12.09
CA ALA A 1 -7.85 9.52 12.74
C ALA A 1 -8.04 8.30 11.83
N LEU A 2 -7.05 7.41 11.73
CA LEU A 2 -7.24 6.12 11.03
C LEU A 2 -8.33 5.33 11.75
N GLN A 3 -9.36 4.90 11.02
CA GLN A 3 -10.51 4.17 11.59
C GLN A 3 -10.39 2.65 11.45
N TYR A 4 -9.36 2.16 10.75
CA TYR A 4 -9.14 0.75 10.49
C TYR A 4 -7.66 0.42 10.62
N THR A 5 -7.34 -0.52 11.50
CA THR A 5 -6.02 -1.15 11.56
C THR A 5 -6.20 -2.62 11.88
N HIS A 6 -5.33 -3.48 11.36
CA HIS A 6 -5.40 -4.92 11.60
C HIS A 6 -4.03 -5.51 11.95
N TRP A 7 -3.34 -4.86 12.89
CA TRP A 7 -2.03 -5.32 13.33
C TRP A 7 -2.09 -6.72 13.92
N LYS A 8 -1.09 -7.55 13.59
CA LYS A 8 -0.83 -8.79 14.31
C LYS A 8 -0.53 -8.45 15.78
N PRO A 9 -0.97 -9.26 16.76
CA PRO A 9 -0.59 -9.06 18.16
C PRO A 9 0.92 -8.84 18.32
N GLY A 10 1.31 -7.75 18.98
CA GLY A 10 2.70 -7.32 19.14
C GLY A 10 3.25 -6.38 18.05
N HIS A 11 2.42 -5.92 17.12
CA HIS A 11 2.77 -4.91 16.11
C HIS A 11 1.88 -3.65 16.22
N PRO A 12 2.32 -2.48 15.71
CA PRO A 12 3.66 -2.22 15.16
C PRO A 12 4.72 -2.31 16.25
N ARG A 13 5.89 -2.87 15.91
CA ARG A 13 7.04 -2.85 16.82
C ARG A 13 7.76 -1.52 16.69
N THR A 14 8.26 -1.00 17.80
CA THR A 14 9.05 0.23 17.86
C THR A 14 10.43 -0.07 18.44
N GLY A 15 11.43 0.72 18.06
CA GLY A 15 12.79 0.59 18.61
C GLY A 15 13.62 -0.57 18.05
N ILE A 16 13.16 -1.26 16.99
CA ILE A 16 13.96 -2.24 16.26
C ILE A 16 14.58 -1.54 15.04
N GLU A 17 15.91 -1.60 14.94
CA GLU A 17 16.63 -1.02 13.80
C GLU A 17 16.17 -1.64 12.48
N GLY A 18 15.86 -0.79 11.50
CA GLY A 18 15.36 -1.19 10.18
C GLY A 18 13.85 -1.32 10.09
N ASP A 19 13.09 -1.48 11.17
CA ASP A 19 11.62 -1.56 11.13
C ASP A 19 11.01 -0.19 10.74
N ASN A 20 10.16 -0.18 9.70
CA ASN A 20 9.49 0.99 9.15
C ASN A 20 8.00 0.98 9.54
N ILE A 21 7.60 1.91 10.38
CA ILE A 21 6.22 2.04 10.87
C ILE A 21 5.24 2.56 9.81
N ASP A 22 5.73 3.17 8.74
CA ASP A 22 4.92 3.72 7.65
C ASP A 22 4.55 2.66 6.60
N ALA A 23 5.15 1.47 6.68
CA ALA A 23 5.01 0.40 5.70
C ALA A 23 4.56 -0.90 6.35
N VAL A 24 3.58 -1.56 5.75
CA VAL A 24 3.03 -2.82 6.27
C VAL A 24 3.06 -3.92 5.23
N ARG A 25 3.28 -5.15 5.70
CA ARG A 25 3.01 -6.37 4.94
C ARG A 25 1.74 -7.01 5.47
N VAL A 26 0.80 -7.28 4.57
CA VAL A 26 -0.41 -8.05 4.87
C VAL A 26 -0.06 -9.54 4.81
N ASN A 27 -0.35 -10.26 5.89
CA ASN A 27 -0.25 -11.71 5.93
C ASN A 27 -1.51 -12.31 5.30
N SER A 28 -1.38 -13.01 4.17
CA SER A 28 -2.53 -13.58 3.45
C SER A 28 -3.35 -14.57 4.27
N ARG A 29 -2.70 -15.43 5.06
CA ARG A 29 -3.40 -16.47 5.83
C ARG A 29 -4.32 -15.92 6.92
N TYR A 30 -3.98 -14.77 7.50
CA TYR A 30 -4.68 -14.22 8.66
C TYR A 30 -5.19 -12.79 8.47
N LEU A 31 -4.93 -12.19 7.30
CA LEU A 31 -5.17 -10.79 6.97
C LEU A 31 -4.61 -9.78 7.98
N THR A 32 -3.60 -10.17 8.78
CA THR A 32 -2.99 -9.28 9.79
C THR A 32 -1.77 -8.55 9.24
N TRP A 33 -1.44 -7.41 9.85
CA TRP A 33 -0.34 -6.55 9.41
C TRP A 33 0.88 -6.70 10.30
N THR A 34 2.04 -6.61 9.67
CA THR A 34 3.33 -6.43 10.34
C THR A 34 4.02 -5.22 9.73
N ASN A 35 4.66 -4.40 10.56
CA ASN A 35 5.56 -3.37 10.05
C ASN A 35 6.77 -4.05 9.40
N VAL A 36 7.24 -3.53 8.27
CA VAL A 36 8.32 -4.17 7.47
C VAL A 36 9.66 -3.52 7.73
N ASN A 37 10.74 -4.22 7.41
CA ASN A 37 12.04 -3.56 7.30
C ASN A 37 11.99 -2.54 6.14
N GLY A 38 12.41 -1.30 6.38
CA GLY A 38 12.44 -0.23 5.37
C GLY A 38 13.37 -0.51 4.18
N ASP A 39 14.33 -1.41 4.35
CA ASP A 39 15.22 -1.91 3.30
C ASP A 39 14.64 -3.10 2.51
N LEU A 40 13.47 -3.62 2.88
CA LEU A 40 12.78 -4.65 2.09
C LEU A 40 12.51 -4.13 0.68
N HIS A 41 12.87 -4.94 -0.32
CA HIS A 41 12.48 -4.71 -1.71
C HIS A 41 11.14 -5.41 -1.96
N ALA A 42 10.14 -4.66 -2.42
CA ALA A 42 8.83 -5.19 -2.74
C ALA A 42 8.24 -4.49 -3.97
N SER A 43 7.29 -5.14 -4.63
CA SER A 43 6.41 -4.55 -5.65
C SER A 43 5.79 -3.25 -5.14
N VAL A 44 5.74 -2.25 -6.01
CA VAL A 44 5.18 -0.94 -5.65
C VAL A 44 3.81 -0.80 -6.31
N VAL A 45 2.77 -0.70 -5.49
CA VAL A 45 1.46 -0.23 -5.97
C VAL A 45 1.35 1.26 -5.65
N CYS A 46 0.91 2.06 -6.62
CA CYS A 46 0.55 3.46 -6.42
C CYS A 46 -0.96 3.63 -6.58
N GLU A 47 -1.55 4.55 -5.83
CA GLU A 47 -2.95 4.94 -5.92
C GLU A 47 -3.13 6.41 -6.29
N VAL A 48 -4.19 6.71 -7.02
CA VAL A 48 -4.57 8.08 -7.39
C VAL A 48 -6.08 8.19 -7.47
N ALA A 49 -6.61 9.38 -7.14
CA ALA A 49 -8.02 9.66 -7.38
C ALA A 49 -8.32 9.67 -8.89
N PRO A 50 -9.46 9.13 -9.33
CA PRO A 50 -9.88 9.27 -10.73
C PRO A 50 -10.10 10.74 -11.09
N GLN A 51 -9.77 11.11 -12.33
CA GLN A 51 -10.06 12.43 -12.89
C GLN A 51 -11.27 12.32 -13.81
N GLY A 52 -12.34 13.07 -13.53
CA GLY A 52 -13.58 12.97 -14.32
C GLY A 52 -14.21 11.57 -14.31
N GLY A 53 -14.02 10.80 -13.23
CA GLY A 53 -14.52 9.42 -13.13
C GLY A 53 -13.70 8.37 -13.90
N GLN A 54 -12.55 8.76 -14.45
CA GLN A 54 -11.67 7.87 -15.20
C GLN A 54 -10.28 7.77 -14.55
N CYS A 55 -9.67 6.59 -14.67
CA CYS A 55 -8.28 6.40 -14.30
C CYS A 55 -7.38 6.95 -15.40
N LYS A 56 -6.29 7.62 -15.02
CA LYS A 56 -5.26 8.02 -15.98
C LYS A 56 -4.58 6.79 -16.60
N ALA A 57 -3.89 6.99 -17.72
CA ALA A 57 -3.21 5.92 -18.45
C ALA A 57 -2.31 5.04 -17.55
N GLY A 58 -2.45 3.72 -17.69
CA GLY A 58 -1.70 2.74 -16.91
C GLY A 58 -2.24 2.47 -15.50
N TYR A 59 -3.32 3.13 -15.07
CA TYR A 59 -4.00 2.84 -13.81
C TYR A 59 -5.32 2.10 -14.07
N VAL A 60 -5.65 1.16 -13.19
CA VAL A 60 -6.88 0.37 -13.23
C VAL A 60 -7.78 0.71 -12.03
N LYS A 61 -9.09 0.54 -12.20
CA LYS A 61 -10.05 0.80 -11.13
C LYS A 61 -9.89 -0.25 -10.03
N TYR A 62 -9.74 0.21 -8.80
CA TYR A 62 -9.72 -0.65 -7.61
C TYR A 62 -11.06 -1.36 -7.38
N ASP A 63 -12.17 -0.68 -7.65
CA ASP A 63 -13.51 -1.26 -7.53
C ASP A 63 -14.49 -0.66 -8.55
N LYS A 64 -15.73 -1.17 -8.52
CA LYS A 64 -16.83 -0.71 -9.38
C LYS A 64 -17.35 0.70 -9.03
N THR A 65 -17.03 1.23 -7.85
CA THR A 65 -17.46 2.56 -7.37
C THR A 65 -16.45 3.68 -7.67
N ILE A 66 -15.28 3.33 -8.24
CA ILE A 66 -14.21 4.24 -8.67
C ILE A 66 -13.83 5.24 -7.57
N LYS A 67 -13.52 4.74 -6.38
CA LYS A 67 -12.96 5.61 -5.34
C LYS A 67 -11.49 5.91 -5.58
N MET A 68 -10.74 4.92 -6.07
CA MET A 68 -9.31 5.02 -6.34
C MET A 68 -8.91 4.23 -7.60
N CYS A 69 -7.86 4.69 -8.25
CA CYS A 69 -7.21 4.07 -9.38
C CYS A 69 -5.83 3.57 -8.95
N LEU A 70 -5.41 2.39 -9.40
CA LEU A 70 -4.19 1.72 -8.96
C LEU A 70 -3.26 1.37 -10.11
N LYS A 71 -1.96 1.42 -9.87
CA LYS A 71 -0.93 0.95 -10.79
C LYS A 71 0.12 0.14 -10.06
N ASP A 72 0.29 -1.09 -10.51
CA ASP A 72 1.33 -2.00 -10.05
C ASP A 72 2.59 -1.76 -10.89
N PHE A 73 3.58 -1.11 -10.27
CA PHE A 73 4.94 -1.09 -10.76
C PHE A 73 5.57 -2.41 -10.32
N ARG A 74 5.53 -3.41 -11.22
CA ARG A 74 6.14 -4.75 -11.05
C ARG A 74 7.65 -4.75 -10.74
N ARG A 75 8.24 -3.57 -10.53
CA ARG A 75 9.62 -3.37 -10.15
C ARG A 75 9.70 -3.36 -8.64
N GLU A 76 10.54 -4.24 -8.10
CA GLU A 76 10.83 -4.23 -6.67
C GLU A 76 11.64 -2.99 -6.29
N MET A 77 11.24 -2.33 -5.20
CA MET A 77 11.88 -1.14 -4.66
C MET A 77 11.83 -1.12 -3.15
N ARG A 78 12.80 -0.42 -2.53
CA ARG A 78 12.73 -0.03 -1.11
C ARG A 78 11.65 1.04 -0.90
N TRP A 79 11.23 1.21 0.36
CA TRP A 79 10.16 2.15 0.72
C TRP A 79 10.38 3.59 0.23
N GLY A 80 11.56 4.16 0.48
CA GLY A 80 11.88 5.53 0.07
C GLY A 80 11.77 5.74 -1.45
N PRO A 81 12.44 4.91 -2.28
CA PRO A 81 12.26 4.90 -3.72
C PRO A 81 10.80 4.67 -4.18
N ALA A 82 10.06 3.76 -3.55
CA ALA A 82 8.65 3.51 -3.87
C ALA A 82 7.78 4.76 -3.66
N LYS A 83 7.96 5.44 -2.51
CA LYS A 83 7.28 6.71 -2.20
C LYS A 83 7.59 7.78 -3.25
N ARG A 84 8.86 7.89 -3.68
CA ARG A 84 9.27 8.82 -4.75
C ARG A 84 8.69 8.45 -6.11
N ALA A 85 8.62 7.16 -6.44
CA ALA A 85 8.07 6.70 -7.71
C ALA A 85 6.59 7.08 -7.85
N CYS A 86 5.78 6.82 -6.81
CA CYS A 86 4.38 7.25 -6.82
C CYS A 86 4.24 8.77 -6.89
N PHE A 87 5.03 9.51 -6.11
CA PHE A 87 5.00 10.98 -6.13
C PHE A 87 5.35 11.57 -7.50
N ASN A 88 6.39 11.05 -8.16
CA ASN A 88 6.80 11.48 -9.50
C ASN A 88 5.72 11.18 -10.55
N ASP A 89 4.98 10.09 -10.36
CA ASP A 89 3.79 9.75 -11.16
C ASP A 89 2.52 10.44 -10.61
N LYS A 90 2.60 11.55 -9.86
CA LYS A 90 1.42 12.29 -9.35
C LYS A 90 0.39 11.41 -8.63
N ALA A 91 0.88 10.41 -7.90
CA ALA A 91 0.12 9.41 -7.16
C ALA A 91 0.69 9.29 -5.73
N SER A 92 0.06 8.48 -4.89
CA SER A 92 0.53 8.15 -3.53
C SER A 92 0.74 6.65 -3.38
N LEU A 93 1.48 6.24 -2.35
CA LEU A 93 1.42 4.86 -1.89
C LEU A 93 0.03 4.60 -1.29
N PRO A 94 -0.52 3.38 -1.44
CA PRO A 94 -1.84 3.07 -0.97
C PRO A 94 -1.94 3.04 0.54
N VAL A 95 -3.04 3.58 1.05
CA VAL A 95 -3.41 3.46 2.46
C VAL A 95 -4.44 2.34 2.61
N ILE A 96 -4.11 1.34 3.44
CA ILE A 96 -5.05 0.29 3.82
C ILE A 96 -5.91 0.82 4.98
N ASP A 97 -7.11 1.31 4.66
CA ASP A 97 -8.05 1.95 5.59
C ASP A 97 -9.39 1.21 5.69
N SER A 98 -9.48 0.03 5.08
CA SER A 98 -10.68 -0.80 5.08
C SER A 98 -10.34 -2.26 4.82
N ARG A 99 -11.21 -3.16 5.28
CA ARG A 99 -11.10 -4.60 5.02
C ARG A 99 -11.10 -4.93 3.53
N GLN A 100 -11.85 -4.18 2.72
CA GLN A 100 -11.88 -4.38 1.28
C GLN A 100 -10.48 -4.14 0.67
N LYS A 101 -9.78 -3.08 1.12
CA LYS A 101 -8.43 -2.77 0.63
C LYS A 101 -7.43 -3.81 1.09
N GLU A 102 -7.55 -4.24 2.33
CA GLU A 102 -6.71 -5.33 2.87
C GLU A 102 -6.82 -6.61 2.04
N VAL A 103 -8.05 -7.05 1.71
CA VAL A 103 -8.28 -8.23 0.86
C VAL A 103 -7.74 -8.01 -0.56
N PHE A 104 -7.84 -6.81 -1.11
CA PHE A 104 -7.30 -6.53 -2.44
C PHE A 104 -5.76 -6.58 -2.47
N TYR A 105 -5.10 -6.06 -1.43
CA TYR A 105 -3.64 -6.06 -1.33
C TYR A 105 -3.07 -7.38 -0.82
N GLU A 106 -3.92 -8.37 -0.54
CA GLU A 106 -3.50 -9.71 -0.21
C GLU A 106 -2.69 -10.32 -1.37
N GLY A 107 -1.41 -10.58 -1.16
CA GLY A 107 -0.54 -11.23 -2.16
C GLY A 107 -0.05 -10.34 -3.30
N LYS A 108 -0.20 -9.00 -3.17
CA LYS A 108 0.42 -7.99 -4.04
C LYS A 108 1.74 -7.47 -3.45
#